data_AF-A0A1C5ME53-F1
#
_entry.id   AF-A0A1C5ME53-F1
#
_cell.length_a   1.000
_cell.length_b   1.000
_cell.length_c   1.000
_cell.angle_alpha   90.00
_cell.angle_beta   90.00
_cell.angle_gamma   90.00
#
_symmetry.space_group_name_H-M   'P 1'
#
loop_
_entity.id
_entity.type
_entity.pdbx_description
1 polymer ?
#
loop_
_entity_poly.entity_id
_entity_poly.type
_entity_poly.pdbx_seq_one_letter_code
_entity_poly.pdbx_strand_id
1 'polypeptide(L)'
;MLRKEYAENPFQKEEYGRLLKLAQGRRNQKQFCEDAGLSRSYINKYINAMMDKPPTIGTIEKIADATEDVSFEELLVAAGYDPEKHERKETMKGKVDDAGQYLLMPVLASIMNSDYEWSFTYEGYQDKEPVLIEIENAPVRKWYFIPVTKKNITREDIMAVLMNEQNFTSTSKVSFVTKDEKIYDLIKSMQFPLLSLYVSAIRVNGKNIEESEIKTNQETDVKIVGVQHKNLFCID
;
A
#
# COMPACT_ATOMS: atom_id res chain seq x y z
N MET A 1 -12.53 -21.04 19.23
CA MET A 1 -11.79 -22.28 18.91
C MET A 1 -11.03 -22.05 17.62
N LEU A 2 -9.70 -22.12 17.62
CA LEU A 2 -8.89 -22.08 16.38
C LEU A 2 -9.06 -23.41 15.64
N ARG A 3 -9.53 -23.37 14.38
CA ARG A 3 -9.52 -24.55 13.50
C ARG A 3 -8.07 -25.05 13.40
N LYS A 4 -7.84 -26.34 13.68
CA LYS A 4 -6.59 -27.00 13.31
C LYS A 4 -6.68 -27.30 11.82
N GLU A 5 -5.87 -26.63 11.02
CA GLU A 5 -5.66 -26.95 9.61
C GLU A 5 -4.76 -28.19 9.54
N TYR A 6 -5.22 -29.24 8.87
CA TYR A 6 -4.47 -30.49 8.69
C TYR A 6 -4.03 -30.58 7.23
N ALA A 7 -2.76 -30.93 7.00
CA ALA A 7 -2.25 -31.20 5.66
C ALA A 7 -2.89 -32.48 5.10
N GLU A 8 -3.33 -32.43 3.85
CA GLU A 8 -3.98 -33.54 3.14
C GLU A 8 -2.98 -34.56 2.58
N ASN A 9 -1.76 -34.11 2.28
CA ASN A 9 -0.71 -34.89 1.62
C ASN A 9 0.55 -34.98 2.51
N PRO A 10 1.43 -35.97 2.26
CA PRO A 10 2.70 -36.08 2.99
C PRO A 10 3.57 -34.83 2.86
N PHE A 11 4.14 -34.38 3.97
CA PHE A 11 5.06 -33.24 3.99
C PHE A 11 6.38 -33.58 3.28
N GLN A 12 6.69 -32.87 2.19
CA GLN A 12 7.91 -33.04 1.41
C GLN A 12 9.05 -32.19 1.99
N LYS A 13 9.57 -32.58 3.16
CA LYS A 13 10.50 -31.76 3.96
C LYS A 13 11.79 -31.37 3.23
N GLU A 14 12.34 -32.25 2.38
CA GLU A 14 13.53 -31.96 1.58
C GLU A 14 13.24 -30.90 0.51
N GLU A 15 12.10 -31.03 -0.18
CA GLU A 15 11.68 -30.08 -1.21
C GLU A 15 11.32 -28.73 -0.59
N TYR A 16 10.63 -28.74 0.55
CA TYR A 16 10.35 -27.52 1.30
C TYR A 16 11.65 -26.81 1.72
N GLY A 17 12.67 -27.56 2.18
CA GLY A 17 13.98 -27.01 2.48
C GLY A 17 14.69 -26.41 1.26
N ARG A 18 14.55 -27.02 0.08
CA ARG A 18 15.06 -26.49 -1.19
C ARG A 18 14.37 -25.18 -1.58
N LEU A 19 13.04 -25.13 -1.48
CA LEU A 19 12.24 -23.92 -1.73
C LEU A 19 12.63 -22.79 -0.78
N LEU A 20 12.89 -23.05 0.49
CA LEU A 20 13.35 -22.02 1.43
C LEU A 20 14.74 -21.45 1.06
N LYS A 21 15.65 -22.27 0.54
CA LYS A 21 16.94 -21.78 0.03
C LYS A 21 16.76 -20.92 -1.22
N LEU A 22 15.82 -21.29 -2.10
CA LEU A 22 15.47 -20.51 -3.27
C LEU A 22 14.84 -19.16 -2.87
N ALA A 23 13.87 -19.19 -1.96
CA ALA A 23 13.22 -18.01 -1.38
C ALA A 23 14.22 -17.07 -0.67
N GLN A 24 15.24 -17.60 0.00
CA GLN A 24 16.30 -16.78 0.58
C GLN A 24 17.02 -15.96 -0.51
N GLY A 25 17.21 -16.54 -1.70
CA GLY A 25 17.86 -15.88 -2.83
C GLY A 25 19.29 -15.44 -2.51
N ARG A 26 19.65 -14.23 -2.94
CA ARG A 26 20.98 -13.64 -2.68
C ARG A 26 21.16 -13.08 -1.27
N ARG A 27 20.10 -13.07 -0.44
CA ARG A 27 20.13 -12.52 0.91
C ARG A 27 20.89 -13.47 1.83
N ASN A 28 21.49 -12.92 2.88
CA ASN A 28 21.90 -13.74 4.01
C ASN A 28 20.66 -14.22 4.79
N GLN A 29 20.78 -15.35 5.49
CA GLN A 29 19.64 -15.97 6.20
C GLN A 29 19.03 -15.04 7.27
N LYS A 30 19.84 -14.17 7.89
CA LYS A 30 19.35 -13.19 8.87
C LYS A 30 18.36 -12.21 8.20
N GLN A 31 18.75 -11.62 7.08
CA GLN A 31 17.92 -10.67 6.34
C GLN A 31 16.60 -11.32 5.87
N PHE A 32 16.67 -12.52 5.31
CA PHE A 32 15.47 -13.26 4.88
C PHE A 32 14.52 -13.56 6.05
N CYS A 33 15.06 -13.97 7.21
CA CYS A 33 14.27 -14.22 8.40
C CYS A 33 13.58 -12.94 8.93
N GLU A 34 14.29 -11.81 8.89
CA GLU A 34 13.73 -10.49 9.25
C GLU A 34 12.61 -10.10 8.28
N ASP A 35 12.80 -10.26 6.97
CA ASP A 35 11.79 -9.99 5.95
C ASP A 35 10.51 -10.82 6.15
N ALA A 36 10.64 -12.10 6.52
CA ALA A 36 9.52 -13.01 6.75
C ALA A 36 8.92 -12.90 8.17
N GLY A 37 9.54 -12.11 9.08
CA GLY A 37 9.12 -12.06 10.49
C GLY A 37 9.22 -13.41 11.21
N LEU A 38 10.25 -14.21 10.90
CA LEU A 38 10.49 -15.55 11.43
C LEU A 38 11.86 -15.65 12.09
N SER A 39 12.05 -16.59 13.02
CA SER A 39 13.36 -16.76 13.67
C SER A 39 14.33 -17.55 12.80
N ARG A 40 15.62 -17.20 12.85
CA ARG A 40 16.70 -17.93 12.17
C ARG A 40 16.74 -19.41 12.54
N SER A 41 16.58 -19.73 13.83
CA SER A 41 16.56 -21.12 14.31
C SER A 41 15.40 -21.90 13.70
N TYR A 42 14.22 -21.28 13.61
CA TYR A 42 13.04 -21.90 13.00
C TYR A 42 13.24 -22.19 11.51
N ILE A 43 13.66 -21.19 10.72
CA ILE A 43 13.92 -21.37 9.28
C ILE A 43 15.05 -22.38 9.03
N ASN A 44 16.11 -22.35 9.85
CA ASN A 44 17.23 -23.28 9.71
C ASN A 44 16.82 -24.74 9.92
N LYS A 45 15.83 -25.02 10.78
CA LYS A 45 15.29 -26.37 10.96
C LYS A 45 14.60 -26.90 9.70
N TYR A 46 13.79 -26.06 9.04
CA TYR A 46 13.13 -26.43 7.79
C TYR A 46 14.08 -26.53 6.60
N ILE A 47 15.04 -25.60 6.47
CA ILE A 47 16.07 -25.65 5.42
C ILE A 47 16.88 -26.96 5.45
N ASN A 48 17.12 -27.51 6.64
CA ASN A 48 17.87 -28.74 6.84
C ASN A 48 16.97 -29.98 7.05
N ALA A 49 15.68 -29.91 6.72
CA ALA A 49 14.73 -31.01 6.83
C ALA A 49 14.66 -31.67 8.23
N MET A 50 14.91 -30.90 9.29
CA MET A 50 14.89 -31.36 10.69
C MET A 50 13.48 -31.37 11.31
N MET A 51 12.47 -30.96 10.56
CA MET A 51 11.07 -30.89 11.02
C MET A 51 10.26 -31.99 10.35
N ASP A 52 9.58 -32.81 11.16
CA ASP A 52 8.67 -33.85 10.65
C ASP A 52 7.24 -33.32 10.45
N LYS A 53 6.94 -32.13 10.96
CA LYS A 53 5.63 -31.48 10.81
C LYS A 53 5.73 -30.30 9.85
N PRO A 54 4.77 -30.14 8.94
CA PRO A 54 4.74 -29.00 8.05
C PRO A 54 4.54 -27.70 8.84
N PRO A 55 5.00 -26.56 8.30
CA PRO A 55 4.67 -25.26 8.87
C PRO A 55 3.17 -24.97 8.68
N THR A 56 2.61 -24.09 9.50
CA THR A 56 1.20 -23.69 9.35
C THR A 56 1.00 -22.86 8.08
N ILE A 57 -0.23 -22.78 7.56
CA ILE A 57 -0.56 -21.96 6.40
C ILE A 57 -0.16 -20.50 6.61
N GLY A 58 -0.48 -19.92 7.77
CA GLY A 58 -0.05 -18.56 8.11
C GLY A 58 1.47 -18.36 8.26
N THR A 59 2.25 -19.45 8.38
CA THR A 59 3.71 -19.38 8.28
C THR A 59 4.17 -19.43 6.82
N ILE A 60 3.49 -20.23 5.99
CA ILE A 60 3.73 -20.33 4.55
C ILE A 60 3.41 -18.98 3.87
N GLU A 61 2.33 -18.31 4.25
CA GLU A 61 1.97 -16.95 3.80
C GLU A 61 3.14 -15.97 4.02
N LYS A 62 3.66 -15.89 5.24
CA LYS A 62 4.79 -15.01 5.59
C LYS A 62 6.05 -15.26 4.77
N ILE A 63 6.32 -16.53 4.44
CA ILE A 63 7.48 -16.91 3.63
C ILE A 63 7.28 -16.47 2.19
N ALA A 64 6.09 -16.73 1.64
CA ALA A 64 5.72 -16.32 0.29
C ALA A 64 5.71 -14.78 0.14
N ASP A 65 5.29 -14.05 1.17
CA ASP A 65 5.30 -12.57 1.15
C ASP A 65 6.71 -11.97 1.21
N ALA A 66 7.69 -12.74 1.68
CA ALA A 66 9.08 -12.30 1.80
C ALA A 66 9.92 -12.55 0.53
N THR A 67 9.34 -13.11 -0.53
CA THR A 67 10.09 -13.50 -1.74
C THR A 67 9.24 -13.44 -3.01
N GLU A 68 9.86 -13.09 -4.14
CA GLU A 68 9.25 -13.27 -5.47
C GLU A 68 9.76 -14.57 -6.14
N ASP A 69 10.82 -15.19 -5.60
CA ASP A 69 11.49 -16.35 -6.19
C ASP A 69 10.74 -17.68 -6.00
N VAL A 70 9.72 -17.71 -5.12
CA VAL A 70 8.90 -18.90 -4.83
C VAL A 70 7.45 -18.49 -4.58
N SER A 71 6.52 -19.16 -5.23
CA SER A 71 5.08 -18.90 -5.05
C SER A 71 4.51 -19.51 -3.77
N PHE A 72 3.38 -18.97 -3.31
CA PHE A 72 2.61 -19.52 -2.20
C PHE A 72 2.14 -20.96 -2.50
N GLU A 73 1.72 -21.23 -3.74
CA GLU A 73 1.26 -22.54 -4.20
C GLU A 73 2.36 -23.59 -4.13
N GLU A 74 3.58 -23.27 -4.60
CA GLU A 74 4.73 -24.19 -4.49
C GLU A 74 5.03 -24.57 -3.04
N LEU A 75 4.95 -23.59 -2.13
CA LEU A 75 5.16 -23.84 -0.70
C LEU A 75 4.03 -24.67 -0.08
N LEU A 76 2.78 -24.46 -0.47
CA LEU A 76 1.64 -25.26 0.00
C LEU A 76 1.78 -26.72 -0.43
N VAL A 77 2.07 -26.96 -1.71
CA VAL A 77 2.26 -28.31 -2.26
C VAL A 77 3.38 -29.05 -1.53
N ALA A 78 4.53 -28.41 -1.34
CA ALA A 78 5.65 -29.00 -0.62
C ALA A 78 5.34 -29.24 0.86
N ALA A 79 4.53 -28.38 1.48
CA ALA A 79 4.04 -28.53 2.85
C ALA A 79 2.94 -29.61 3.00
N GLY A 80 2.42 -30.15 1.89
CA GLY A 80 1.39 -31.18 1.88
C GLY A 80 -0.04 -30.63 1.93
N TYR A 81 -0.22 -29.32 1.73
CA TYR A 81 -1.54 -28.69 1.65
C TYR A 81 -2.06 -28.66 0.21
N ASP A 82 -3.38 -28.71 0.06
CA ASP A 82 -4.07 -28.59 -1.22
C ASP A 82 -4.25 -27.10 -1.64
N PRO A 83 -3.60 -26.60 -2.69
CA PRO A 83 -3.68 -25.20 -3.09
C PRO A 83 -5.11 -24.73 -3.39
N GLU A 84 -5.98 -25.61 -3.91
CA GLU A 84 -7.36 -25.24 -4.25
C GLU A 84 -8.24 -25.01 -3.01
N LYS A 85 -7.88 -25.58 -1.86
CA LYS A 85 -8.60 -25.40 -0.58
C LYS A 85 -8.07 -24.23 0.23
N HIS A 86 -6.94 -23.69 -0.18
CA HIS A 86 -6.24 -22.64 0.49
C HIS A 86 -6.04 -21.50 -0.48
N GLU A 87 -7.14 -20.82 -0.78
CA GLU A 87 -7.07 -19.49 -1.34
C GLU A 87 -6.19 -18.66 -0.41
N ARG A 88 -5.16 -18.04 -0.98
CA ARG A 88 -4.45 -16.97 -0.30
C ARG A 88 -5.54 -15.97 0.08
N LYS A 89 -5.89 -15.94 1.36
CA LYS A 89 -6.45 -14.72 1.91
C LYS A 89 -5.36 -13.73 1.57
N GLU A 90 -5.67 -12.78 0.71
CA GLU A 90 -4.86 -11.57 0.56
C GLU A 90 -4.89 -10.91 1.95
N THR A 91 -4.13 -11.48 2.90
CA THR A 91 -3.76 -10.79 4.09
C THR A 91 -3.02 -9.60 3.53
N MET A 92 -3.56 -8.42 3.78
CA MET A 92 -2.86 -7.15 3.63
C MET A 92 -1.73 -7.09 4.68
N LYS A 93 -0.87 -8.11 4.63
CA LYS A 93 0.47 -8.28 5.17
C LYS A 93 1.45 -8.54 4.03
N GLY A 94 1.14 -8.03 2.83
CA GLY A 94 2.16 -7.19 2.22
C GLY A 94 2.66 -6.31 3.35
N LYS A 95 3.97 -6.35 3.63
CA LYS A 95 4.65 -5.40 4.53
C LYS A 95 3.83 -4.11 4.45
N VAL A 96 3.45 -3.51 5.59
CA VAL A 96 3.05 -2.11 5.54
C VAL A 96 4.12 -1.48 4.67
N ASP A 97 3.76 -1.16 3.43
CA ASP A 97 4.70 -0.55 2.53
C ASP A 97 4.84 0.78 3.21
N ASP A 98 5.92 0.89 3.98
CA ASP A 98 6.40 2.13 4.58
C ASP A 98 6.31 3.23 3.51
N ALA A 99 6.50 2.86 2.24
CA ALA A 99 6.23 3.69 1.08
C ALA A 99 4.85 4.36 1.08
N GLY A 100 3.73 3.66 1.26
CA GLY A 100 2.36 4.20 1.18
C GLY A 100 1.93 4.96 2.44
N GLN A 101 2.25 4.45 3.64
CA GLN A 101 1.96 5.18 4.88
C GLN A 101 2.87 6.41 5.02
N TYR A 102 4.18 6.34 4.70
CA TYR A 102 5.03 7.55 4.63
C TYR A 102 4.76 8.44 3.43
N LEU A 103 4.08 7.97 2.39
CA LEU A 103 3.70 8.83 1.27
C LEU A 103 2.64 9.84 1.70
N LEU A 104 1.72 9.41 2.56
CA LEU A 104 0.64 10.27 3.04
C LEU A 104 1.04 11.10 4.26
N MET A 105 2.05 10.70 5.04
CA MET A 105 2.48 11.49 6.21
C MET A 105 2.84 12.96 5.91
N PRO A 106 3.62 13.28 4.86
CA PRO A 106 3.83 14.67 4.46
C PRO A 106 2.52 15.39 4.11
N VAL A 107 1.62 14.73 3.39
CA VAL A 107 0.32 15.29 3.00
C VAL A 107 -0.52 15.63 4.22
N LEU A 108 -0.62 14.69 5.17
CA LEU A 108 -1.29 14.90 6.44
C LEU A 108 -0.64 16.05 7.22
N ALA A 109 0.69 16.12 7.26
CA ALA A 109 1.41 17.21 7.90
C ALA A 109 1.08 18.57 7.28
N SER A 110 0.95 18.66 5.96
CA SER A 110 0.53 19.90 5.31
C SER A 110 -0.91 20.28 5.64
N ILE A 111 -1.84 19.32 5.70
CA ILE A 111 -3.24 19.60 6.07
C ILE A 111 -3.34 20.03 7.54
N MET A 112 -2.62 19.36 8.45
CA MET A 112 -2.56 19.74 9.86
C MET A 112 -2.03 21.16 10.09
N ASN A 113 -1.22 21.68 9.16
CA ASN A 113 -0.69 23.06 9.22
C ASN A 113 -1.43 24.03 8.29
N SER A 114 -2.55 23.62 7.68
CA SER A 114 -3.37 24.47 6.82
C SER A 114 -4.34 25.32 7.63
N ASP A 115 -4.83 26.40 7.02
CA ASP A 115 -5.87 27.27 7.59
C ASP A 115 -7.29 26.69 7.44
N TYR A 116 -7.43 25.47 6.89
CA TYR A 116 -8.73 24.83 6.72
C TYR A 116 -9.26 24.26 8.04
N GLU A 117 -10.57 24.39 8.26
CA GLU A 117 -11.26 23.60 9.27
C GLU A 117 -11.47 22.19 8.72
N TRP A 118 -10.86 21.19 9.37
CA TRP A 118 -10.89 19.81 8.89
C TRP A 118 -11.16 18.82 10.02
N SER A 119 -11.71 17.67 9.65
CA SER A 119 -11.87 16.52 10.55
C SER A 119 -11.45 15.21 9.87
N PHE A 120 -10.97 14.26 10.69
CA PHE A 120 -10.77 12.88 10.25
C PHE A 120 -12.01 12.06 10.55
N THR A 121 -12.52 11.36 9.54
CA THR A 121 -13.45 10.26 9.76
C THR A 121 -12.66 8.96 9.72
N TYR A 122 -12.91 8.06 10.68
CA TYR A 122 -12.24 6.75 10.76
C TYR A 122 -12.80 5.73 9.73
N GLU A 123 -13.83 6.12 8.97
CA GLU A 123 -14.34 5.37 7.82
C GLU A 123 -13.27 5.41 6.72
N GLY A 124 -12.47 4.33 6.62
CA GLY A 124 -11.46 4.16 5.56
C GLY A 124 -10.01 3.97 6.03
N TYR A 125 -9.72 3.91 7.33
CA TYR A 125 -8.35 3.62 7.82
C TYR A 125 -8.07 2.12 8.05
N GLN A 126 -8.88 1.21 7.52
CA GLN A 126 -8.53 -0.21 7.42
C GLN A 126 -8.68 -0.66 5.96
N ASP A 127 -7.74 -1.48 5.49
CA ASP A 127 -7.76 -2.16 4.19
C ASP A 127 -7.64 -1.31 2.90
N LYS A 128 -6.60 -0.46 2.81
CA LYS A 128 -6.16 0.23 1.56
C LYS A 128 -7.18 1.19 0.93
N GLU A 129 -8.20 1.63 1.65
CA GLU A 129 -9.06 2.72 1.19
C GLU A 129 -8.30 4.06 1.16
N PRO A 130 -8.67 5.00 0.26
CA PRO A 130 -8.11 6.34 0.26
C PRO A 130 -8.20 7.00 1.63
N VAL A 131 -7.16 7.75 2.02
CA VAL A 131 -7.28 8.61 3.20
C VAL A 131 -8.30 9.70 2.88
N LEU A 132 -9.37 9.76 3.68
CA LEU A 132 -10.42 10.76 3.58
C LEU A 132 -10.20 11.83 4.66
N ILE A 133 -10.21 13.08 4.22
CA ILE A 133 -10.29 14.25 5.09
C ILE A 133 -11.56 15.00 4.75
N GLU A 134 -12.36 15.31 5.76
CA GLU A 134 -13.52 16.18 5.58
C GLU A 134 -13.09 17.63 5.82
N ILE A 135 -13.39 18.50 4.87
CA ILE A 135 -13.13 19.95 4.98
C ILE A 135 -14.47 20.63 5.23
N GLU A 136 -14.52 21.41 6.30
CA GLU A 136 -15.67 22.21 6.64
C GLU A 136 -15.63 23.53 5.89
N ASN A 137 -16.82 24.08 5.60
CA ASN A 137 -16.96 25.44 5.05
C ASN A 137 -16.25 25.69 3.70
N ALA A 138 -16.01 24.64 2.89
CA ALA A 138 -15.40 24.74 1.56
C ALA A 138 -16.25 24.05 0.46
N PRO A 139 -16.04 24.41 -0.84
CA PRO A 139 -16.67 23.71 -1.97
C PRO A 139 -16.26 22.24 -2.07
N VAL A 140 -15.04 21.93 -1.65
CA VAL A 140 -14.56 20.56 -1.42
C VAL A 140 -14.97 20.16 -0.02
N ARG A 141 -15.83 19.15 0.12
CA ARG A 141 -16.27 18.63 1.41
C ARG A 141 -15.52 17.38 1.82
N LYS A 142 -15.22 16.51 0.86
CA LYS A 142 -14.52 15.23 1.06
C LYS A 142 -13.28 15.19 0.21
N TRP A 143 -12.11 15.07 0.81
CA TRP A 143 -10.84 15.02 0.12
C TRP A 143 -10.19 13.65 0.29
N TYR A 144 -10.13 12.91 -0.81
CA TYR A 144 -9.58 11.58 -0.90
C TYR A 144 -8.14 11.61 -1.41
N PHE A 145 -7.23 10.94 -0.70
CA PHE A 145 -5.84 10.78 -1.09
C PHE A 145 -5.57 9.32 -1.46
N ILE A 146 -5.25 9.09 -2.73
CA ILE A 146 -5.06 7.75 -3.31
C ILE A 146 -3.57 7.54 -3.60
N PRO A 147 -2.87 6.67 -2.84
CA PRO A 147 -1.50 6.29 -3.15
C PRO A 147 -1.41 5.58 -4.51
N VAL A 148 -0.52 6.06 -5.37
CA VAL A 148 -0.21 5.42 -6.65
C VAL A 148 1.02 4.54 -6.48
N THR A 149 0.79 3.24 -6.35
CA THR A 149 1.86 2.23 -6.15
C THR A 149 2.16 1.43 -7.42
N LYS A 150 1.26 1.43 -8.41
CA LYS A 150 1.46 0.76 -9.70
C LYS A 150 2.54 1.48 -10.51
N LYS A 151 3.57 0.75 -10.95
CA LYS A 151 4.72 1.30 -11.71
C LYS A 151 4.33 1.83 -13.10
N ASN A 152 3.38 1.16 -13.75
CA ASN A 152 2.91 1.50 -15.10
C ASN A 152 1.43 1.89 -15.02
N ILE A 153 1.17 3.18 -14.87
CA ILE A 153 -0.18 3.76 -14.82
C ILE A 153 -0.60 4.19 -16.22
N THR A 154 -1.85 3.90 -16.59
CA THR A 154 -2.49 4.44 -17.78
C THR A 154 -3.60 5.41 -17.42
N ARG A 155 -4.14 6.12 -18.42
CA ARG A 155 -5.30 7.00 -18.23
C ARG A 155 -6.53 6.22 -17.82
N GLU A 156 -6.69 5.00 -18.33
CA GLU A 156 -7.80 4.09 -18.02
C GLU A 156 -7.76 3.66 -16.56
N ASP A 157 -6.57 3.41 -16.00
CA ASP A 157 -6.41 3.13 -14.57
C ASP A 157 -6.93 4.30 -13.71
N ILE A 158 -6.53 5.53 -14.05
CA ILE A 158 -6.97 6.74 -13.37
C ILE A 158 -8.48 6.93 -13.52
N MET A 159 -9.02 6.73 -14.72
CA MET A 159 -10.45 6.88 -14.98
C MET A 159 -11.27 5.83 -14.23
N ALA A 160 -10.81 4.58 -14.15
CA ALA A 160 -11.50 3.52 -13.43
C ALA A 160 -11.64 3.85 -11.93
N VAL A 161 -10.62 4.47 -11.35
CA VAL A 161 -10.68 4.98 -9.97
C VAL A 161 -11.71 6.11 -9.86
N LEU A 162 -11.63 7.12 -10.72
CA LEU A 162 -12.51 8.30 -10.68
C LEU A 162 -14.00 7.97 -10.95
N MET A 163 -14.28 6.93 -11.73
CA MET A 163 -15.63 6.47 -12.06
C MET A 163 -16.25 5.53 -11.02
N ASN A 164 -15.59 5.28 -9.89
CA ASN A 164 -16.19 4.53 -8.78
C ASN A 164 -17.22 5.42 -8.04
N GLU A 165 -18.36 5.68 -8.69
CA GLU A 165 -19.42 6.61 -8.28
C GLU A 165 -20.04 6.27 -6.92
N GLN A 166 -19.88 5.04 -6.42
CA GLN A 166 -20.38 4.68 -5.09
C GLN A 166 -19.66 5.44 -3.96
N ASN A 167 -18.50 6.05 -4.24
CA ASN A 167 -17.66 6.71 -3.23
C ASN A 167 -17.46 8.23 -3.44
N PHE A 168 -17.68 8.77 -4.65
CA PHE A 168 -17.40 10.18 -4.96
C PHE A 168 -18.64 10.97 -5.37
N THR A 169 -18.69 12.22 -4.94
CA THR A 169 -19.75 13.19 -5.27
C THR A 169 -19.15 14.43 -5.90
N SER A 170 -19.97 15.32 -6.46
CA SER A 170 -19.51 16.60 -7.04
C SER A 170 -18.88 17.60 -6.06
N THR A 171 -18.83 17.26 -4.77
CA THR A 171 -18.11 18.01 -3.73
C THR A 171 -16.83 17.29 -3.29
N SER A 172 -16.46 16.21 -3.96
CA SER A 172 -15.29 15.39 -3.64
C SER A 172 -14.07 15.87 -4.41
N LYS A 173 -12.93 15.96 -3.71
CA LYS A 173 -11.62 16.11 -4.33
C LYS A 173 -10.86 14.81 -4.25
N VAL A 174 -10.28 14.38 -5.37
CA VAL A 174 -9.48 13.15 -5.45
C VAL A 174 -8.06 13.51 -5.85
N SER A 175 -7.12 13.22 -4.97
CA SER A 175 -5.70 13.49 -5.21
C SER A 175 -4.89 12.21 -5.30
N PHE A 176 -4.22 12.02 -6.43
CA PHE A 176 -3.32 10.90 -6.66
C PHE A 176 -1.93 11.23 -6.12
N VAL A 177 -1.46 10.46 -5.14
CA VAL A 177 -0.19 10.73 -4.43
C VAL A 177 0.89 9.77 -4.91
N THR A 178 2.07 10.27 -5.25
CA THR A 178 3.21 9.44 -5.70
C THR A 178 4.57 10.05 -5.31
N LYS A 179 5.61 9.21 -5.22
CA LYS A 179 7.02 9.68 -5.16
C LYS A 179 7.70 9.70 -6.54
N ASP A 180 7.09 9.05 -7.53
CA ASP A 180 7.65 8.91 -8.87
C ASP A 180 7.32 10.15 -9.71
N GLU A 181 8.35 10.85 -10.15
CA GLU A 181 8.25 12.06 -10.98
C GLU A 181 7.58 11.81 -12.32
N LYS A 182 7.88 10.68 -12.97
CA LYS A 182 7.30 10.36 -14.28
C LYS A 182 5.83 10.06 -14.17
N ILE A 183 5.42 9.36 -13.11
CA ILE A 183 4.00 9.11 -12.82
C ILE A 183 3.29 10.42 -12.50
N TYR A 184 3.90 11.29 -11.70
CA TYR A 184 3.35 12.60 -11.38
C TYR A 184 3.14 13.44 -12.65
N ASP A 185 4.16 13.58 -13.51
CA ASP A 185 4.08 14.34 -14.75
C ASP A 185 3.02 13.77 -15.71
N LEU A 186 2.92 12.43 -15.77
CA LEU A 186 1.90 11.75 -16.55
C LEU A 186 0.50 12.11 -16.07
N ILE A 187 0.20 11.96 -14.76
CA ILE A 187 -1.13 12.23 -14.20
C ILE A 187 -1.47 13.73 -14.31
N LYS A 188 -0.51 14.62 -14.00
CA LYS A 188 -0.62 16.08 -14.14
C LYS A 188 -0.98 16.51 -15.57
N SER A 189 -0.49 15.81 -16.59
CA SER A 189 -0.78 16.12 -17.99
C SER A 189 -2.18 15.69 -18.46
N MET A 190 -2.90 14.89 -17.68
CA MET A 190 -4.23 14.39 -18.04
C MET A 190 -5.28 15.51 -17.99
N GLN A 191 -6.41 15.28 -18.67
CA GLN A 191 -7.57 16.16 -18.62
C GLN A 191 -8.86 15.32 -18.63
N PHE A 192 -9.83 15.71 -17.82
CA PHE A 192 -11.13 15.03 -17.70
C PHE A 192 -12.27 16.06 -17.75
N PRO A 193 -12.48 16.76 -18.89
CA PRO A 193 -13.34 17.94 -18.97
C PRO A 193 -14.83 17.69 -18.74
N LEU A 194 -15.28 16.43 -18.70
CA LEU A 194 -16.67 16.06 -18.43
C LEU A 194 -16.89 15.61 -16.97
N LEU A 195 -15.81 15.50 -16.19
CA LEU A 195 -15.85 14.97 -14.84
C LEU A 195 -16.24 16.06 -13.85
N SER A 196 -17.32 15.81 -13.11
CA SER A 196 -17.80 16.66 -12.02
C SER A 196 -17.12 16.32 -10.70
N LEU A 197 -15.78 16.30 -10.67
CA LEU A 197 -14.95 16.11 -9.48
C LEU A 197 -13.81 17.13 -9.51
N TYR A 198 -13.29 17.49 -8.34
CA TYR A 198 -11.99 18.14 -8.24
C TYR A 198 -10.91 17.05 -8.27
N VAL A 199 -9.88 17.19 -9.09
CA VAL A 199 -8.85 16.15 -9.24
C VAL A 199 -7.47 16.79 -9.28
N SER A 200 -6.52 16.23 -8.52
CA SER A 200 -5.15 16.70 -8.54
C SER A 200 -4.12 15.58 -8.48
N ALA A 201 -2.88 15.90 -8.88
CA ALA A 201 -1.70 15.06 -8.71
C ALA A 201 -0.83 15.64 -7.59
N ILE A 202 -0.32 14.79 -6.71
CA ILE A 202 0.59 15.18 -5.63
C ILE A 202 1.90 14.39 -5.76
N ARG A 203 3.02 15.11 -5.89
CA ARG A 203 4.36 14.55 -5.77
C ARG A 203 4.89 14.75 -4.37
N VAL A 204 5.40 13.69 -3.76
CA VAL A 204 6.05 13.72 -2.45
C VAL A 204 7.53 13.43 -2.62
N ASN A 205 8.38 14.37 -2.23
CA ASN A 205 9.84 14.25 -2.22
C ASN A 205 10.38 14.52 -0.81
N GLY A 206 10.48 13.47 0.01
CA GLY A 206 10.80 13.62 1.43
C GLY A 206 9.70 14.37 2.17
N LYS A 207 10.01 15.56 2.69
CA LYS A 207 9.03 16.47 3.33
C LYS A 207 8.40 17.47 2.37
N ASN A 208 8.94 17.61 1.16
CA ASN A 208 8.43 18.54 0.17
C ASN A 208 7.28 17.91 -0.60
N ILE A 209 6.27 18.73 -0.88
CA ILE A 209 5.06 18.32 -1.59
C ILE A 209 4.79 19.34 -2.68
N GLU A 210 4.49 18.83 -3.87
CA GLU A 210 4.02 19.62 -5.00
C GLU A 210 2.65 19.07 -5.42
N GLU A 211 1.64 19.94 -5.46
CA GLU A 211 0.32 19.61 -6.00
C GLU A 211 0.11 20.31 -7.35
N SER A 212 -0.57 19.64 -8.27
CA SER A 212 -1.07 20.25 -9.51
C SER A 212 -2.49 19.79 -9.78
N GLU A 213 -3.38 20.75 -9.99
CA GLU A 213 -4.75 20.48 -10.41
C GLU A 213 -4.78 19.87 -11.82
N ILE A 214 -5.67 18.92 -11.99
CA ILE A 214 -5.96 18.28 -13.26
C ILE A 214 -7.24 18.91 -13.79
N LYS A 215 -7.24 19.29 -15.06
CA LYS A 215 -8.37 20.01 -15.66
C LYS A 215 -9.62 19.13 -15.69
N THR A 216 -10.66 19.51 -14.94
CA THR A 216 -12.00 18.89 -14.98
C THR A 216 -13.06 19.94 -15.37
N ASN A 217 -14.35 19.66 -15.12
CA ASN A 217 -15.39 20.70 -15.24
C ASN A 217 -15.54 21.56 -13.98
N GLN A 218 -14.75 21.28 -12.94
CA GLN A 218 -14.74 22.01 -11.67
C GLN A 218 -13.37 22.63 -11.42
N GLU A 219 -13.34 23.73 -10.65
CA GLU A 219 -12.12 24.40 -10.22
C GLU A 219 -12.24 24.75 -8.73
N THR A 220 -11.14 24.66 -7.99
CA THR A 220 -11.10 24.96 -6.56
C THR A 220 -9.80 25.60 -6.15
N ASP A 221 -9.87 26.48 -5.15
CA ASP A 221 -8.71 27.04 -4.47
C ASP A 221 -8.23 26.19 -3.28
N VAL A 222 -8.98 25.12 -2.95
CA VAL A 222 -8.60 24.16 -1.91
C VAL A 222 -7.40 23.36 -2.38
N LYS A 223 -6.23 23.58 -1.77
CA LYS A 223 -4.96 22.96 -2.17
C LYS A 223 -4.03 22.76 -0.99
N ILE A 224 -3.09 21.84 -1.14
CA ILE A 224 -2.00 21.63 -0.21
C ILE A 224 -1.06 22.82 -0.31
N VAL A 225 -0.92 23.53 0.80
CA VAL A 225 0.09 24.57 0.94
C VAL A 225 1.32 23.90 1.56
N GLY A 226 2.43 23.87 0.81
CA GLY A 226 3.71 23.40 1.36
C GLY A 226 4.11 24.26 2.56
N VAL A 227 4.72 23.65 3.58
CA VAL A 227 5.22 24.37 4.76
C VAL A 227 6.32 25.34 4.31
N GLN A 228 5.96 26.59 4.03
CA GLN A 228 6.94 27.68 4.10
C GLN A 228 7.34 27.74 5.57
N HIS A 229 8.53 27.26 5.91
CA HIS A 229 9.16 27.64 7.17
C HIS A 229 9.34 29.16 7.10
N LYS A 230 8.32 29.92 7.52
CA LYS A 230 8.53 31.27 8.00
C LYS A 230 9.41 31.08 9.23
N ASN A 231 10.71 31.27 9.06
CA ASN A 231 11.61 31.52 10.17
C ASN A 231 11.11 32.79 10.88
N LEU A 232 10.12 32.67 11.76
CA LEU A 232 9.81 33.67 12.76
C LEU A 232 10.67 33.33 13.99
N PHE A 233 11.96 33.60 13.87
CA PHE A 233 12.74 34.01 15.02
C PHE A 233 12.94 35.52 14.89
N CYS A 234 11.94 36.28 15.32
CA CYS A 234 12.20 37.62 15.84
C CYS A 234 12.52 37.43 17.31
N ILE A 235 13.79 37.56 17.67
CA ILE A 235 14.21 37.77 19.05
C ILE A 235 14.28 39.29 19.18
N ASP A 236 13.39 39.87 19.98
CA ASP A 236 13.63 41.18 20.62
C ASP A 236 14.56 40.99 21.82
#